data_AF-A0A7J7F7N1-F1
#
_entry.id   AF-A0A7J7F7N1-F1
#
_cell.length_a   1.000
_cell.length_b   1.000
_cell.length_c   1.000
_cell.angle_alpha   90.00
_cell.angle_beta   90.00
_cell.angle_gamma   90.00
#
_symmetry.space_group_name_H-M   'P 1'
#
loop_
_entity.id
_entity.type
_entity.pdbx_description
1 polymer ?
#
loop_
_entity_poly.entity_id
_entity_poly.type
_entity_poly.pdbx_seq_one_letter_code
_entity_poly.pdbx_strand_id
1 'polypeptide(L)'
;MGQTRPQKWVDARLIHGGQLLNGLAGPTVTNAAPFLSTTWFSADERATATAIASMLSYLGGACAFLVGPLVVPAPNGTSPLLASENSRAHIKDLIETVLYAEFGVVCLLFSATLAYFPPRPPLPPSVAAASQRLSYRRSFCRLLSNLRFLMIALAYAIPLGVFAGWSGVLDLILTPVHVSQVDAGWIGFWSIVGGCVVGIAMARYVHMIIQL
;
A
#
# COMPACT_ATOMS: atom_id res chain seq x y z
N MET A 1 34.53 -3.50 10.39
CA MET A 1 34.66 -4.97 10.31
C MET A 1 33.87 -5.48 9.10
N GLY A 2 34.50 -6.22 8.18
CA GLY A 2 33.84 -6.70 6.95
C GLY A 2 32.94 -7.90 7.22
N GLN A 3 31.65 -7.77 6.89
CA GLN A 3 30.67 -8.87 6.96
C GLN A 3 31.16 -10.09 6.18
N THR A 4 31.18 -11.27 6.81
CA THR A 4 31.59 -12.51 6.18
C THR A 4 30.60 -12.90 5.07
N ARG A 5 31.07 -13.49 3.96
CA ARG A 5 30.20 -13.95 2.86
C ARG A 5 28.98 -14.77 3.34
N PRO A 6 29.08 -15.71 4.30
CA PRO A 6 27.91 -16.42 4.82
C PRO A 6 26.88 -15.49 5.50
N GLN A 7 27.33 -14.45 6.21
CA GLN A 7 26.43 -13.49 6.84
C GLN A 7 25.57 -12.74 5.81
N LYS A 8 26.17 -12.32 4.68
CA LYS A 8 25.43 -11.64 3.60
C LYS A 8 24.33 -12.51 2.99
N TRP A 9 24.55 -13.83 2.88
CA TRP A 9 23.55 -14.77 2.38
C TRP A 9 22.40 -14.97 3.36
N VAL A 10 22.69 -15.01 4.65
CA VAL A 10 21.66 -15.09 5.69
C VAL A 10 20.81 -13.82 5.68
N ASP A 11 21.43 -12.65 5.66
CA ASP A 11 20.74 -11.36 5.63
C ASP A 11 19.86 -11.24 4.37
N ALA A 12 20.38 -11.60 3.19
CA ALA A 12 19.62 -11.57 1.95
C ALA A 12 18.39 -12.49 1.99
N ARG A 13 18.54 -13.72 2.51
CA ARG A 13 17.43 -14.66 2.67
C ARG A 13 16.36 -14.11 3.62
N LEU A 14 16.77 -13.46 4.71
CA LEU A 14 15.85 -12.86 5.66
C LEU A 14 15.02 -11.72 5.03
N ILE A 15 15.69 -10.84 4.28
CA ILE A 15 15.05 -9.73 3.57
C ILE A 15 14.04 -10.27 2.55
N HIS A 16 14.44 -11.23 1.71
CA HIS A 16 13.54 -11.81 0.72
C HIS A 16 12.35 -12.53 1.36
N GLY A 17 12.58 -13.24 2.48
CA GLY A 17 11.50 -13.85 3.27
C GLY A 17 10.50 -12.82 3.78
N GLY A 18 10.98 -11.71 4.35
CA GLY A 18 10.12 -10.61 4.83
C GLY A 18 9.31 -9.96 3.71
N GLN A 19 9.94 -9.69 2.56
CA GLN A 19 9.26 -9.13 1.40
C GLN A 19 8.18 -10.08 0.83
N LEU A 20 8.43 -11.39 0.85
CA LEU A 20 7.45 -12.39 0.44
C LEU A 20 6.24 -12.41 1.38
N LEU A 21 6.47 -12.31 2.69
CA LEU A 21 5.39 -12.22 3.69
C LEU A 21 4.57 -10.93 3.51
N ASN A 22 5.24 -9.80 3.26
CA ASN A 22 4.57 -8.53 2.97
C ASN A 22 3.71 -8.63 1.69
N GLY A 23 4.27 -9.23 0.63
CA GLY A 23 3.55 -9.48 -0.61
C GLY A 23 2.32 -10.38 -0.43
N LEU A 24 2.37 -11.36 0.46
CA LEU A 24 1.21 -12.22 0.78
C LEU A 24 0.10 -11.46 1.52
N ALA A 25 0.45 -10.46 2.34
CA ALA A 25 -0.51 -9.64 3.05
C ALA A 25 -1.23 -8.62 2.13
N GLY A 26 -0.58 -8.18 1.05
CA GLY A 26 -1.11 -7.18 0.11
C GLY A 26 -2.52 -7.49 -0.43
N PRO A 27 -2.79 -8.69 -0.97
CA PRO A 27 -4.13 -9.09 -1.40
C PRO A 27 -5.17 -9.06 -0.28
N THR A 28 -4.81 -9.42 0.94
CA THR A 28 -5.74 -9.42 2.08
C THR A 28 -6.16 -7.99 2.44
N VAL A 29 -5.20 -7.07 2.51
CA VAL A 29 -5.46 -5.65 2.83
C VAL A 29 -6.28 -4.98 1.73
N THR A 30 -5.93 -5.20 0.46
CA THR A 30 -6.64 -4.61 -0.69
C THR A 30 -8.08 -5.11 -0.83
N ASN A 31 -8.37 -6.35 -0.42
CA ASN A 31 -9.72 -6.90 -0.44
C ASN A 31 -10.51 -6.65 0.86
N ALA A 32 -9.87 -6.15 1.92
CA ALA A 32 -10.55 -5.89 3.20
C ALA A 32 -11.63 -4.82 3.06
N ALA A 33 -11.35 -3.72 2.35
CA ALA A 33 -12.29 -2.62 2.11
C ALA A 33 -13.58 -3.06 1.38
N PRO A 34 -13.52 -3.72 0.20
CA PRO A 34 -14.72 -4.20 -0.46
C PRO A 34 -15.42 -5.33 0.32
N PHE A 35 -14.67 -6.18 1.04
CA PHE A 35 -15.27 -7.21 1.89
C PHE A 35 -16.07 -6.61 3.07
N LEU A 36 -15.50 -5.63 3.77
CA LEU A 36 -16.16 -4.94 4.86
C LEU A 36 -17.39 -4.16 4.35
N SER A 37 -17.22 -3.46 3.23
CA SER A 37 -18.30 -2.70 2.60
C SER A 37 -19.47 -3.60 2.24
N THR A 38 -19.20 -4.78 1.67
CA THR A 38 -20.26 -5.72 1.28
C THR A 38 -20.97 -6.40 2.43
N THR A 39 -20.29 -6.53 3.58
CA THR A 39 -20.83 -7.18 4.77
C THR A 39 -21.67 -6.21 5.61
N TRP A 40 -21.28 -4.94 5.70
CA TRP A 40 -21.86 -3.96 6.62
C TRP A 40 -22.73 -2.88 5.98
N PHE A 41 -22.61 -2.63 4.66
CA PHE A 41 -23.34 -1.57 3.98
C PHE A 41 -24.31 -2.10 2.91
N SER A 42 -25.36 -1.31 2.67
CA SER A 42 -26.39 -1.55 1.67
C SER A 42 -25.86 -1.46 0.23
N ALA A 43 -26.64 -1.94 -0.77
CA ALA A 43 -26.27 -1.88 -2.19
C ALA A 43 -25.82 -0.49 -2.65
N ASP A 44 -26.57 0.54 -2.24
CA ASP A 44 -26.35 1.92 -2.67
C ASP A 44 -25.16 2.59 -1.97
N GLU A 45 -24.78 2.14 -0.77
CA GLU A 45 -23.72 2.75 0.04
C GLU A 45 -22.39 2.00 -0.05
N ARG A 46 -22.40 0.73 -0.49
CA ARG A 46 -21.23 -0.14 -0.67
C ARG A 46 -20.11 0.49 -1.50
N ALA A 47 -20.48 1.10 -2.63
CA ALA A 47 -19.52 1.70 -3.54
C ALA A 47 -18.81 2.89 -2.88
N THR A 48 -19.57 3.74 -2.18
CA THR A 48 -19.05 4.90 -1.45
C THR A 48 -18.16 4.48 -0.29
N ALA A 49 -18.56 3.48 0.50
CA ALA A 49 -17.76 2.95 1.60
C ALA A 49 -16.42 2.38 1.11
N THR A 50 -16.44 1.62 0.01
CA THR A 50 -15.21 1.09 -0.61
C THR A 50 -14.31 2.23 -1.11
N ALA A 51 -14.89 3.24 -1.78
CA ALA A 51 -14.14 4.37 -2.30
C ALA A 51 -13.46 5.20 -1.20
N ILE A 52 -14.14 5.46 -0.08
CA ILE A 52 -13.58 6.18 1.07
C ILE A 52 -12.39 5.38 1.66
N ALA A 53 -12.56 4.07 1.87
CA ALA A 53 -11.49 3.22 2.39
C ALA A 53 -10.28 3.15 1.44
N SER A 54 -10.50 3.12 0.13
CA SER A 54 -9.44 3.20 -0.87
C SER A 54 -8.73 4.56 -0.87
N MET A 55 -9.47 5.67 -0.72
CA MET A 55 -8.88 7.02 -0.63
C MET A 55 -7.99 7.17 0.61
N LEU A 56 -8.42 6.65 1.76
CA LEU A 56 -7.60 6.65 2.98
C LEU A 56 -6.30 5.86 2.77
N SER A 57 -6.37 4.75 2.02
CA SER A 57 -5.19 3.94 1.70
C SER A 57 -4.20 4.70 0.81
N TYR A 58 -4.68 5.40 -0.23
CA TYR A 58 -3.84 6.26 -1.06
C TYR A 58 -3.25 7.44 -0.29
N LEU A 59 -4.03 8.09 0.56
CA LEU A 59 -3.55 9.19 1.40
C LEU A 59 -2.49 8.71 2.40
N GLY A 60 -2.64 7.53 2.99
CA GLY A 60 -1.61 6.90 3.81
C GLY A 60 -0.30 6.70 3.04
N GLY A 61 -0.39 6.22 1.80
CA GLY A 61 0.76 6.13 0.89
C GLY A 61 1.39 7.49 0.59
N ALA A 62 0.59 8.55 0.41
CA ALA A 62 1.10 9.90 0.22
C ALA A 62 1.84 10.41 1.45
N CYS A 63 1.31 10.19 2.65
CA CYS A 63 1.96 10.56 3.89
C CYS A 63 3.30 9.82 4.08
N ALA A 64 3.42 8.57 3.62
CA ALA A 64 4.66 7.81 3.68
C ALA A 64 5.81 8.50 2.89
N PHE A 65 5.49 9.17 1.77
CA PHE A 65 6.46 9.97 1.02
C PHE A 65 6.99 11.18 1.80
N LEU A 66 6.27 11.67 2.81
CA LEU A 66 6.72 12.75 3.68
C LEU A 66 7.45 12.21 4.91
N VAL A 67 6.90 11.18 5.55
CA VAL A 67 7.47 10.60 6.77
C VAL A 67 8.86 10.01 6.51
N GLY A 68 9.07 9.32 5.39
CA GLY A 68 10.36 8.72 5.06
C GLY A 68 11.51 9.73 5.07
N PRO A 69 11.46 10.79 4.23
CA PRO A 69 12.50 11.84 4.21
C PRO A 69 12.62 12.67 5.47
N LEU A 70 11.52 12.90 6.21
CA LEU A 70 11.54 13.72 7.44
C LEU A 70 12.19 12.99 8.61
N VAL A 71 12.02 11.67 8.71
CA VAL A 71 12.57 10.88 9.81
C VAL A 71 13.95 10.31 9.47
N VAL A 72 14.24 10.09 8.19
CA VAL A 72 15.55 9.60 7.71
C VAL A 72 16.19 10.68 6.82
N PRO A 73 16.81 11.72 7.41
CA PRO A 73 17.47 12.76 6.64
C PRO A 73 18.70 12.22 5.89
N ALA A 74 18.93 12.74 4.68
CA ALA A 74 20.09 12.40 3.88
C ALA A 74 21.40 12.69 4.64
N PRO A 75 22.44 11.83 4.51
CA PRO A 75 23.75 12.13 5.06
C PRO A 75 24.34 13.34 4.32
N ASN A 76 24.22 14.53 4.92
CA ASN A 76 24.81 15.77 4.41
C ASN A 76 26.31 15.57 4.17
N GLY A 77 26.75 15.84 2.94
CA GLY A 77 28.07 15.47 2.39
C GLY A 77 29.29 16.23 2.94
N THR A 78 29.35 16.58 4.23
CA THR A 78 30.44 17.41 4.78
C THR A 78 31.48 16.68 5.63
N SER A 79 31.53 15.34 5.70
CA SER A 79 32.70 14.64 6.31
C SER A 79 32.86 13.18 5.84
N PRO A 80 33.64 12.88 4.78
CA PRO A 80 33.55 11.59 4.10
C PRO A 80 34.19 10.39 4.84
N LEU A 81 35.05 10.60 5.85
CA LEU A 81 35.94 9.52 6.34
C LEU A 81 35.72 9.08 7.80
N LEU A 82 35.10 9.90 8.65
CA LEU A 82 34.74 9.52 10.03
C LEU A 82 33.22 9.39 10.25
N ALA A 83 32.41 9.93 9.34
CA ALA A 83 30.95 9.84 9.40
C ALA A 83 30.40 8.53 8.79
N SER A 84 31.22 7.70 8.14
CA SER A 84 30.73 6.58 7.32
C SER A 84 30.20 5.38 8.12
N GLU A 85 30.77 5.04 9.29
CA GLU A 85 30.22 3.97 10.14
C GLU A 85 29.12 4.51 11.06
N ASN A 86 29.35 5.65 11.73
CA ASN A 86 28.36 6.26 12.63
C ASN A 86 27.09 6.71 11.90
N SER A 87 27.17 7.28 10.69
CA SER A 87 25.96 7.67 9.95
C SER A 87 25.19 6.47 9.42
N ARG A 88 25.86 5.38 9.01
CA ARG A 88 25.15 4.16 8.59
C ARG A 88 24.46 3.47 9.76
N ALA A 89 25.10 3.43 10.93
CA ALA A 89 24.47 2.90 12.14
C ALA A 89 23.29 3.78 12.57
N HIS A 90 23.44 5.10 12.53
CA HIS A 90 22.39 6.06 12.87
C HIS A 90 21.19 6.01 11.91
N ILE A 91 21.43 5.91 10.60
CA ILE A 91 20.37 5.76 9.59
C ILE A 91 19.60 4.45 9.81
N LYS A 92 20.31 3.35 10.11
CA LYS A 92 19.67 2.08 10.43
C LYS A 92 18.79 2.18 11.67
N ASP A 93 19.29 2.80 12.73
CA ASP A 93 18.56 3.00 13.99
C ASP A 93 17.29 3.84 13.79
N LEU A 94 17.35 4.88 12.95
CA LEU A 94 16.18 5.67 12.56
C LEU A 94 15.15 4.85 11.77
N ILE A 95 15.60 4.07 10.78
CA ILE A 95 14.72 3.18 10.01
C ILE A 95 14.08 2.13 10.92
N GLU A 96 14.85 1.49 11.80
CA GLU A 96 14.35 0.51 12.77
C GLU A 96 13.33 1.14 13.71
N THR A 97 13.60 2.36 14.21
CA THR A 97 12.67 3.11 15.07
C THR A 97 11.35 3.40 14.35
N VAL A 98 11.39 3.83 13.09
CA VAL A 98 10.17 4.06 12.28
C VAL A 98 9.39 2.76 12.10
N LEU A 99 10.06 1.67 11.74
CA LEU A 99 9.42 0.37 11.53
C LEU A 99 8.76 -0.17 12.82
N TYR A 100 9.43 -0.03 13.97
CA TYR A 100 8.86 -0.42 15.25
C TYR A 100 7.69 0.48 15.68
N ALA A 101 7.77 1.78 15.40
CA ALA A 101 6.66 2.71 15.65
C ALA A 101 5.43 2.38 14.78
N GLU A 102 5.63 2.13 13.48
CA GLU A 102 4.57 1.68 12.56
C GLU A 102 3.96 0.37 13.04
N PHE A 103 4.79 -0.61 13.42
CA PHE A 103 4.32 -1.87 13.98
C PHE A 103 3.45 -1.64 15.22
N GLY A 104 3.88 -0.76 16.14
CA GLY A 104 3.11 -0.40 17.33
C GLY A 104 1.74 0.20 16.99
N VAL A 105 1.69 1.13 16.04
CA VAL A 105 0.43 1.74 15.57
C VAL A 105 -0.48 0.70 14.94
N VAL A 106 0.04 -0.17 14.06
CA VAL A 106 -0.74 -1.23 13.41
C VAL A 106 -1.27 -2.23 14.44
N CYS A 107 -0.46 -2.64 15.42
CA CYS A 107 -0.90 -3.51 16.50
C CYS A 107 -2.00 -2.85 17.34
N LEU A 108 -1.86 -1.57 17.68
CA LEU A 108 -2.87 -0.83 18.41
C LEU A 108 -4.19 -0.74 17.64
N LEU A 109 -4.14 -0.42 16.34
CA LEU A 109 -5.32 -0.38 15.47
C LEU A 109 -5.97 -1.75 15.32
N PHE A 110 -5.16 -2.81 15.19
CA PHE A 110 -5.63 -4.18 15.10
C PHE A 110 -6.31 -4.63 16.40
N SER A 111 -5.70 -4.35 17.55
CA SER A 111 -6.29 -4.61 18.88
C SER A 111 -7.56 -3.81 19.10
N ALA A 112 -7.59 -2.53 18.73
CA ALA A 112 -8.80 -1.71 18.78
C ALA A 112 -9.91 -2.27 17.88
N THR A 113 -9.56 -2.74 16.67
CA THR A 113 -10.50 -3.39 15.77
C THR A 113 -11.06 -4.68 16.38
N LEU A 114 -10.23 -5.51 16.98
CA LEU A 114 -10.66 -6.73 17.69
C LEU A 114 -11.57 -6.43 18.90
N ALA A 115 -11.29 -5.35 19.62
CA ALA A 115 -12.08 -4.97 20.79
C ALA A 115 -13.43 -4.32 20.43
N TYR A 116 -13.47 -3.53 19.35
CA TYR A 116 -14.62 -2.69 19.00
C TYR A 116 -15.51 -3.29 17.90
N PHE A 117 -14.95 -4.06 16.97
CA PHE A 117 -15.72 -4.73 15.92
C PHE A 117 -16.02 -6.17 16.31
N PRO A 118 -17.28 -6.53 16.65
CA PRO A 118 -17.65 -7.92 16.81
C PRO A 118 -17.42 -8.68 15.49
N PRO A 119 -17.04 -9.97 15.53
CA PRO A 119 -16.65 -10.76 14.35
C PRO A 119 -17.71 -10.81 13.24
N ARG A 120 -18.97 -10.50 13.56
CA ARG A 120 -20.12 -10.45 12.64
C ARG A 120 -21.14 -9.40 13.13
N PRO A 121 -21.76 -8.62 12.24
CA PRO A 121 -22.94 -7.85 12.60
C PRO A 121 -24.06 -8.82 13.05
N PRO A 122 -24.84 -8.48 14.10
CA PRO A 122 -25.88 -9.36 14.66
C PRO A 122 -27.07 -9.63 13.73
N LEU A 123 -27.21 -8.90 12.61
CA LEU A 123 -28.24 -9.11 11.59
C LEU A 123 -27.60 -9.08 10.19
N PRO A 124 -27.73 -10.15 9.38
CA PRO A 124 -27.16 -10.21 8.04
C PRO A 124 -28.01 -9.40 7.04
N PRO A 125 -27.49 -8.37 6.34
CA PRO A 125 -28.30 -7.54 5.45
C PRO A 125 -28.51 -8.14 4.04
N SER A 126 -27.93 -9.30 3.68
CA SER A 126 -28.34 -9.93 2.41
C SER A 126 -28.11 -11.44 2.30
N VAL A 127 -29.02 -12.04 1.54
CA VAL A 127 -29.15 -13.47 1.16
C VAL A 127 -27.89 -14.06 0.47
N ALA A 128 -26.89 -13.24 0.13
CA ALA A 128 -25.61 -13.69 -0.45
C ALA A 128 -24.73 -14.49 0.52
N ALA A 129 -24.96 -14.39 1.84
CA ALA A 129 -24.29 -15.23 2.83
C ALA A 129 -24.80 -16.70 2.84
N ALA A 130 -25.94 -16.97 2.20
CA ALA A 130 -26.56 -18.30 2.12
C ALA A 130 -26.32 -19.02 0.78
N SER A 131 -25.81 -18.33 -0.25
CA SER A 131 -25.54 -18.99 -1.53
C SER A 131 -24.32 -19.90 -1.43
N GLN A 132 -24.51 -21.18 -1.74
CA GLN A 132 -23.47 -22.23 -1.74
C GLN A 132 -22.11 -21.69 -2.19
N ARG A 133 -21.09 -21.85 -1.34
CA ARG A 133 -19.69 -21.70 -1.73
C ARG A 133 -19.44 -22.57 -2.96
N LEU A 134 -19.48 -21.98 -4.15
CA LEU A 134 -18.95 -22.59 -5.35
C LEU A 134 -17.51 -23.00 -5.04
N SER A 135 -17.08 -24.17 -5.50
CA SER A 135 -15.70 -24.64 -5.29
C SER A 135 -14.71 -23.54 -5.70
N TYR A 136 -13.99 -22.97 -4.72
CA TYR A 136 -13.07 -21.83 -4.90
C TYR A 136 -12.11 -22.04 -6.08
N ARG A 137 -11.59 -23.26 -6.25
CA ARG A 137 -10.72 -23.64 -7.37
C ARG A 137 -11.42 -23.51 -8.72
N ARG A 138 -12.67 -23.95 -8.84
CA ARG A 138 -13.43 -23.86 -10.09
C ARG A 138 -13.77 -22.42 -10.45
N SER A 139 -14.13 -21.59 -9.46
CA SER A 139 -14.35 -20.16 -9.68
C SER A 139 -13.08 -19.45 -10.13
N PHE A 140 -11.94 -19.75 -9.50
CA PHE A 140 -10.65 -19.17 -9.86
C PHE A 140 -10.24 -19.56 -11.29
N CYS A 141 -10.32 -20.85 -11.65
CA CYS A 141 -10.07 -21.29 -13.02
C CYS A 141 -11.03 -20.65 -14.03
N ARG A 142 -12.32 -20.53 -13.71
CA ARG A 142 -13.30 -19.86 -14.59
C ARG A 142 -13.01 -18.37 -14.80
N LEU A 143 -12.54 -17.68 -13.76
CA LEU A 143 -12.11 -16.28 -13.87
C LEU A 143 -10.91 -16.16 -14.81
N LEU A 144 -9.88 -16.99 -14.63
CA LEU A 144 -8.68 -16.95 -15.46
C LEU A 144 -8.93 -17.36 -16.91
N SER A 145 -9.90 -18.24 -17.17
CA SER A 145 -10.29 -18.60 -18.54
C SER A 145 -11.17 -17.56 -19.22
N ASN A 146 -11.64 -16.52 -18.51
CA ASN A 146 -12.51 -15.50 -19.08
C ASN A 146 -11.70 -14.30 -19.58
N LEU A 147 -11.61 -14.15 -20.91
CA LEU A 147 -10.83 -13.07 -21.53
C LEU A 147 -11.33 -11.67 -21.13
N ARG A 148 -12.64 -11.47 -20.97
CA ARG A 148 -13.21 -10.17 -20.57
C ARG A 148 -12.76 -9.79 -19.16
N PHE A 149 -12.76 -10.75 -18.24
CA PHE A 149 -12.21 -10.55 -16.91
C PHE A 149 -10.70 -10.24 -16.97
N LEU A 150 -9.94 -10.98 -17.78
CA LEU A 150 -8.50 -10.77 -17.91
C LEU A 150 -8.17 -9.38 -18.49
N MET A 151 -8.97 -8.88 -19.44
CA MET A 151 -8.82 -7.53 -19.98
C MET A 151 -9.02 -6.45 -18.91
N ILE A 152 -10.06 -6.58 -18.07
CA ILE A 152 -10.31 -5.64 -16.97
C ILE A 152 -9.19 -5.74 -15.92
N ALA A 153 -8.75 -6.96 -15.61
CA ALA A 153 -7.65 -7.20 -14.69
C ALA A 153 -6.36 -6.56 -15.19
N LEU A 154 -6.05 -6.68 -16.48
CA LEU A 154 -4.88 -6.07 -17.11
C LEU A 154 -4.99 -4.54 -17.13
N ALA A 155 -6.16 -4.00 -17.47
CA ALA A 155 -6.44 -2.57 -17.46
C ALA A 155 -6.27 -1.95 -16.07
N TYR A 156 -6.49 -2.71 -15.00
CA TYR A 156 -6.21 -2.29 -13.62
C TYR A 156 -4.75 -2.52 -13.21
N ALA A 157 -4.16 -3.66 -13.61
CA ALA A 157 -2.81 -4.05 -13.23
C ALA A 157 -1.73 -3.15 -13.85
N ILE A 158 -1.90 -2.69 -15.08
CA ILE A 158 -0.90 -1.82 -15.75
C ILE A 158 -0.74 -0.49 -15.00
N PRO A 159 -1.80 0.31 -14.77
CA PRO A 159 -1.68 1.56 -14.02
C PRO A 159 -1.14 1.35 -12.60
N LEU A 160 -1.60 0.30 -11.92
CA LEU A 160 -1.15 -0.01 -10.56
C LEU A 160 0.35 -0.38 -10.53
N GLY A 161 0.80 -1.17 -11.50
CA GLY A 161 2.21 -1.57 -11.62
C GLY A 161 3.12 -0.39 -11.98
N VAL A 162 2.68 0.48 -12.89
CA VAL A 162 3.41 1.72 -13.22
C VAL A 162 3.52 2.62 -11.99
N PHE A 163 2.42 2.81 -11.26
CA PHE A 163 2.42 3.61 -10.03
C PHE A 163 3.35 3.03 -8.96
N ALA A 164 3.31 1.72 -8.72
CA ALA A 164 4.19 1.06 -7.76
C ALA A 164 5.66 1.15 -8.16
N GLY A 165 5.96 0.94 -9.45
CA GLY A 165 7.30 1.08 -10.01
C GLY A 165 7.83 2.50 -9.85
N TRP A 166 7.06 3.49 -10.31
CA TRP A 166 7.38 4.91 -10.17
C TRP A 166 7.62 5.31 -8.71
N SER A 167 6.73 4.90 -7.81
CA SER A 167 6.83 5.19 -6.37
C SER A 167 8.13 4.65 -5.75
N GLY A 168 8.55 3.44 -6.15
CA GLY A 168 9.77 2.82 -5.62
C GLY A 168 11.07 3.41 -6.17
N VAL A 169 11.05 4.05 -7.33
CA VAL A 169 12.26 4.62 -7.98
C VAL A 169 12.33 6.14 -7.93
N LEU A 170 11.30 6.83 -7.40
CA LEU A 170 11.22 8.29 -7.36
C LEU A 170 12.48 8.94 -6.79
N ASP A 171 12.92 8.46 -5.63
CA ASP A 171 14.11 8.98 -4.94
C ASP A 171 15.40 8.75 -5.76
N LEU A 172 15.53 7.58 -6.40
CA LEU A 172 16.66 7.25 -7.28
C LEU A 172 16.72 8.13 -8.53
N ILE A 173 15.57 8.51 -9.10
CA ILE A 173 15.49 9.40 -10.26
C ILE A 173 15.88 10.83 -9.87
N LEU A 174 15.53 11.27 -8.66
CA LEU A 174 15.77 12.64 -8.21
C LEU A 174 17.17 12.84 -7.59
N THR A 175 17.80 11.78 -7.09
CA THR A 175 19.19 11.77 -6.59
C THR A 175 20.19 12.44 -7.56
N PRO A 176 20.29 12.08 -8.86
CA PRO A 176 21.26 12.70 -9.77
C PRO A 176 20.95 14.17 -10.10
N VAL A 177 19.73 14.65 -9.87
CA VAL A 177 19.30 16.02 -10.17
C VAL A 177 19.64 17.00 -9.04
N HIS A 178 20.29 16.53 -7.96
CA HIS A 178 20.65 17.33 -6.78
C HIS A 178 19.42 17.93 -6.06
N VAL A 179 18.26 17.30 -6.22
CA VAL A 179 17.03 17.66 -5.52
C VAL A 179 17.11 17.11 -4.09
N SER A 180 16.69 17.91 -3.10
CA SER A 180 16.61 17.46 -1.71
C SER A 180 15.65 16.30 -1.57
N GLN A 181 15.97 15.32 -0.71
CA GLN A 181 15.09 14.20 -0.39
C GLN A 181 13.71 14.67 0.14
N VAL A 182 13.68 15.82 0.82
CA VAL A 182 12.43 16.44 1.31
C VAL A 182 11.58 16.94 0.14
N ASP A 183 12.20 17.58 -0.86
CA ASP A 183 11.50 18.07 -2.05
C ASP A 183 10.98 16.90 -2.89
N ALA A 184 11.76 15.82 -3.00
CA ALA A 184 11.34 14.56 -3.61
C ALA A 184 10.11 13.96 -2.91
N GLY A 185 10.10 13.98 -1.57
CA GLY A 185 8.94 13.58 -0.77
C GLY A 185 7.68 14.39 -1.08
N TRP A 186 7.81 15.72 -1.18
CA TRP A 186 6.69 16.59 -1.57
C TRP A 186 6.18 16.32 -2.99
N ILE A 187 7.06 16.05 -3.95
CA ILE A 187 6.67 15.66 -5.31
C ILE A 187 5.86 14.35 -5.28
N GLY A 188 6.32 13.36 -4.53
CA GLY A 188 5.61 12.10 -4.31
C GLY A 188 4.21 12.30 -3.72
N PHE A 189 4.13 13.10 -2.66
CA PHE A 189 2.88 13.45 -1.99
C PHE A 189 1.87 14.11 -2.95
N TRP A 190 2.29 15.18 -3.65
CA TRP A 190 1.40 15.91 -4.55
C TRP A 190 0.98 15.10 -5.78
N SER A 191 1.82 14.19 -6.26
CA SER A 191 1.46 13.26 -7.34
C SER A 191 0.27 12.37 -6.96
N ILE A 192 0.27 11.82 -5.73
CA ILE A 192 -0.83 10.98 -5.25
C ILE A 192 -2.10 11.81 -5.03
N VAL A 193 -1.98 12.99 -4.41
CA VAL A 193 -3.12 13.90 -4.20
C VAL A 193 -3.73 14.30 -5.54
N GLY A 194 -2.90 14.70 -6.51
CA GLY A 194 -3.33 15.02 -7.87
C GLY A 194 -4.03 13.85 -8.54
N GLY A 195 -3.48 12.64 -8.43
CA GLY A 195 -4.09 11.41 -8.93
C GLY A 195 -5.47 11.13 -8.33
N CYS A 196 -5.64 11.35 -7.02
CA CYS A 196 -6.92 11.21 -6.35
C CYS A 196 -7.96 12.22 -6.87
N VAL A 197 -7.57 13.50 -7.00
CA VAL A 197 -8.46 14.57 -7.50
C VAL A 197 -8.91 14.29 -8.94
N VAL A 198 -7.97 13.95 -9.82
CA VAL A 198 -8.27 13.61 -11.22
C VAL A 198 -9.14 12.35 -11.30
N GLY A 199 -8.87 11.34 -10.48
CA GLY A 199 -9.68 10.13 -10.39
C GLY A 199 -11.13 10.41 -10.00
N ILE A 200 -11.36 11.28 -9.01
CA ILE A 200 -12.70 11.70 -8.59
C ILE A 200 -13.40 12.48 -9.71
N ALA A 201 -12.71 13.43 -10.34
CA ALA A 201 -13.26 14.22 -11.44
C ALA A 201 -13.69 13.33 -12.61
N MET A 202 -12.84 12.36 -13.00
CA MET A 202 -13.16 11.41 -14.06
C MET A 202 -14.32 10.48 -13.68
N ALA A 203 -14.36 9.98 -12.44
CA ALA A 203 -15.47 9.16 -11.97
C ALA A 203 -16.81 9.91 -12.04
N ARG A 204 -16.82 11.20 -11.68
CA ARG A 204 -18.01 12.05 -11.80
C ARG A 204 -18.42 12.30 -13.26
N TYR A 205 -17.45 12.53 -14.14
CA TYR A 205 -17.70 12.73 -15.57
C TYR A 205 -18.32 11.48 -16.22
N VAL A 206 -17.78 10.29 -15.93
CA VAL A 206 -18.34 9.02 -16.41
C VAL A 206 -19.75 8.80 -15.87
N HIS A 207 -19.99 9.09 -14.59
CA HIS A 207 -21.32 8.97 -14.00
C HIS A 207 -22.33 9.90 -14.69
N MET A 208 -21.94 11.11 -15.06
CA MET A 208 -22.78 12.05 -15.80
C MET A 208 -23.14 11.53 -17.20
N ILE A 209 -22.19 10.95 -17.93
CA ILE A 209 -22.44 10.38 -19.27
C ILE A 209 -23.43 9.22 -19.22
N ILE A 210 -23.31 8.34 -18.20
CA ILE A 210 -24.18 7.15 -18.09
C ILE A 210 -25.64 7.54 -17.81
N GLN A 211 -25.89 8.73 -17.26
CA GLN A 211 -27.22 9.24 -16.94
C GLN A 211 -27.87 10.04 -18.09
N LEU A 212 -27.15 10.27 -19.20
CA LEU A 212 -27.65 10.90 -20.44
C LEU A 212 -28.17 9.84 -21.42
#